data_AF-A0A620HNH7-F1
#
_entry.id   AF-A0A620HNH7-F1
#
_cell.length_a   1.000
_cell.length_b   1.000
_cell.length_c   1.000
_cell.angle_alpha   90.00
_cell.angle_beta   90.00
_cell.angle_gamma   90.00
#
_symmetry.space_group_name_H-M   'P 1'
#
loop_
_entity.id
_entity.type
_entity.pdbx_description
1 polymer ?
#
loop_
_entity_poly.entity_id
_entity_poly.type
_entity_poly.pdbx_seq_one_letter_code
_entity_poly.pdbx_strand_id
1 'polypeptide(L)'
;QTDIQVVPTEGAIVKAVYKTSVGTNALIRITRTNGKPLALGTVLSLKNNDGVIQSTSIVGEDGQAYVSGLSGVQKLIASWGNKPSDTCTVFYSLPDKNKGQISFLNGVCK
;
A
#
# COMPACT_ATOMS: atom_id res chain seq x y z
N GLN A 1 2.64 10.24 7.75
CA GLN A 1 2.88 11.35 8.70
C GLN A 1 1.62 12.19 8.75
N THR A 2 0.89 12.16 9.87
CA THR A 2 -0.41 12.83 10.05
C THR A 2 -0.30 14.15 10.81
N ASP A 3 0.89 14.50 11.29
CA ASP A 3 1.14 15.73 12.03
C ASP A 3 2.42 16.41 11.52
N ILE A 4 2.35 17.71 11.26
CA ILE A 4 3.47 18.56 10.90
C ILE A 4 3.36 19.82 11.76
N GLN A 5 4.16 19.88 12.81
CA GLN A 5 4.27 21.06 13.66
C GLN A 5 5.17 22.09 12.97
N VAL A 6 4.59 23.21 12.54
CA VAL A 6 5.31 24.38 12.02
C VAL A 6 5.22 25.51 13.03
N VAL A 7 6.34 26.19 13.29
CA VAL A 7 6.37 27.38 14.15
C VAL A 7 6.77 28.57 13.27
N PRO A 8 5.82 29.35 12.73
CA PRO A 8 6.14 30.54 11.94
C PRO A 8 6.53 31.72 12.83
N THR A 9 7.48 32.53 12.37
CA THR A 9 7.79 33.86 12.91
C THR A 9 6.84 34.91 12.32
N GLU A 10 6.78 36.12 12.88
CA GLU A 10 5.96 37.20 12.30
C GLU A 10 6.25 37.40 10.81
N GLY A 11 5.20 37.35 9.98
CA GLY A 11 5.27 37.57 8.53
C GLY A 11 5.63 36.35 7.67
N ALA A 12 5.91 35.17 8.25
CA ALA A 12 6.32 33.99 7.48
C ALA A 12 5.13 33.17 6.94
N ILE A 13 5.12 32.88 5.62
CA ILE A 13 4.22 31.92 4.98
C ILE A 13 4.95 30.58 4.85
N VAL A 14 4.41 29.52 5.46
CA VAL A 14 5.01 28.17 5.44
C VAL A 14 4.10 27.16 4.72
N LYS A 15 4.71 26.30 3.89
CA LYS A 15 4.01 25.23 3.16
C LYS A 15 4.15 23.90 3.89
N ALA A 16 3.09 23.43 4.55
CA ALA A 16 3.02 22.08 5.08
C ALA A 16 2.67 21.10 3.95
N VAL A 17 3.61 20.23 3.58
CA VAL A 17 3.41 19.23 2.50
C VAL A 17 2.90 17.93 3.10
N TYR A 18 1.61 17.65 2.91
CA TYR A 18 1.00 16.36 3.26
C TYR A 18 0.95 15.44 2.04
N LYS A 19 1.55 14.25 2.14
CA LYS A 19 1.40 13.20 1.12
C LYS A 19 0.06 12.51 1.33
N THR A 20 -0.96 12.94 0.60
CA THR A 20 -2.27 12.29 0.60
C THR A 20 -2.27 11.10 -0.35
N SER A 21 -2.60 9.90 0.15
CA SER A 21 -2.89 8.75 -0.71
C SER A 21 -4.28 8.90 -1.31
N VAL A 22 -4.37 9.41 -2.54
CA VAL A 22 -5.64 9.57 -3.26
C VAL A 22 -6.03 8.25 -3.90
N GLY A 23 -7.15 7.66 -3.49
CA GLY A 23 -7.66 6.39 -4.02
C GLY A 23 -8.57 5.65 -3.04
N THR A 24 -8.98 4.44 -3.39
CA THR A 24 -9.80 3.57 -2.54
C THR A 24 -8.91 2.83 -1.53
N ASN A 25 -9.42 2.66 -0.31
CA ASN A 25 -8.76 1.86 0.72
C ASN A 25 -9.23 0.41 0.61
N ALA A 26 -8.33 -0.55 0.73
CA ALA A 26 -8.69 -1.96 0.72
C ALA A 26 -7.97 -2.77 1.78
N LEU A 27 -8.66 -3.78 2.29
CA LEU A 27 -8.08 -4.88 3.02
C LEU A 27 -7.80 -6.01 2.02
N ILE A 28 -6.53 -6.31 1.78
CA ILE A 28 -6.11 -7.35 0.83
C ILE A 28 -5.61 -8.56 1.61
N ARG A 29 -6.19 -9.73 1.33
CA ARG A 29 -5.65 -11.01 1.79
C ARG A 29 -4.76 -11.62 0.71
N ILE A 30 -3.49 -11.84 1.03
CA ILE A 30 -2.48 -12.33 0.10
C ILE A 30 -2.05 -13.73 0.49
N THR A 31 -2.14 -14.66 -0.48
CA THR A 31 -1.67 -16.03 -0.34
C THR A 31 -0.51 -16.30 -1.31
N ARG A 32 0.47 -17.08 -0.89
CA ARG A 32 1.52 -17.61 -1.78
C ARG A 32 0.95 -18.64 -2.75
N THR A 33 1.68 -18.92 -3.83
CA THR A 33 1.33 -19.97 -4.82
C THR A 33 1.11 -21.36 -4.19
N ASN A 34 1.75 -21.64 -3.05
CA ASN A 34 1.61 -22.87 -2.29
C ASN A 34 0.37 -22.90 -1.36
N GLY A 35 -0.52 -21.90 -1.45
CA GLY A 35 -1.73 -21.80 -0.63
C GLY A 35 -1.52 -21.31 0.81
N LYS A 36 -0.27 -21.07 1.23
CA LYS A 36 0.02 -20.53 2.56
C LYS A 36 -0.18 -19.01 2.62
N PRO A 37 -0.61 -18.45 3.75
CA PRO A 37 -0.65 -17.00 3.93
C PRO A 37 0.75 -16.39 3.76
N LEU A 38 0.78 -15.14 3.32
CA LEU A 38 2.02 -14.38 3.24
C LEU A 38 2.57 -14.13 4.65
N ALA A 39 3.90 -14.12 4.80
CA ALA A 39 4.54 -14.04 6.11
C ALA A 39 4.24 -12.72 6.82
N LEU A 40 4.10 -12.77 8.15
CA LEU A 40 3.98 -11.60 9.00
C LEU A 40 5.17 -10.66 8.79
N GLY A 41 4.90 -9.36 8.74
CA GLY A 41 5.96 -8.35 8.56
C GLY A 41 6.40 -8.15 7.11
N THR A 42 5.79 -8.85 6.14
CA THR A 42 6.00 -8.55 4.72
C THR A 42 5.59 -7.11 4.42
N VAL A 43 6.48 -6.36 3.79
CA VAL A 43 6.24 -4.98 3.37
C VAL A 43 5.65 -5.00 1.96
N LEU A 44 4.44 -4.46 1.82
CA LEU A 44 3.82 -4.18 0.53
C LEU A 44 4.18 -2.76 0.11
N SER A 45 4.58 -2.60 -1.14
CA SER A 45 4.86 -1.30 -1.75
C SER A 45 4.03 -1.12 -3.02
N LEU A 46 3.23 -0.06 -3.05
CA LEU A 46 2.55 0.41 -4.24
C LEU A 46 3.46 1.43 -4.94
N LYS A 47 3.83 1.16 -6.19
CA LYS A 47 4.63 2.08 -7.01
C LYS A 47 3.76 2.69 -8.09
N ASN A 48 3.92 3.99 -8.32
CA ASN A 48 3.32 4.63 -9.49
C ASN A 48 4.08 4.28 -10.77
N ASN A 49 3.56 4.76 -11.91
CA ASN A 49 4.20 4.57 -13.22
C ASN A 49 5.63 5.16 -13.28
N ASP A 50 5.94 6.16 -12.46
CA ASP A 50 7.26 6.78 -12.35
C ASP A 50 8.19 6.05 -11.36
N GLY A 51 7.78 4.90 -10.81
CA GLY A 51 8.55 4.09 -9.86
C GLY A 51 8.61 4.63 -8.43
N VAL A 52 7.94 5.75 -8.14
CA VAL A 52 7.83 6.36 -6.81
C VAL A 52 6.87 5.56 -5.94
N ILE A 53 7.30 5.25 -4.71
CA ILE A 53 6.48 4.56 -3.72
C ILE A 53 5.35 5.51 -3.25
N GLN A 54 4.10 5.16 -3.59
CA GLN A 54 2.91 5.93 -3.21
C GLN A 54 2.37 5.53 -1.84
N SER A 55 2.40 4.24 -1.52
CA SER A 55 1.96 3.72 -0.24
C SER A 55 2.76 2.48 0.14
N THR A 56 2.97 2.33 1.45
CA THR A 56 3.56 1.14 2.06
C THR A 56 2.63 0.59 3.12
N SER A 57 2.55 -0.73 3.18
CA SER A 57 1.71 -1.44 4.14
C SER A 57 2.42 -2.66 4.66
N ILE A 58 2.00 -3.15 5.83
CA ILE A 58 2.59 -4.34 6.44
C ILE A 58 1.52 -5.43 6.50
N VAL A 59 1.94 -6.66 6.20
CA VAL A 59 1.10 -7.86 6.26
C VAL A 59 1.05 -8.39 7.69
N GLY A 60 -0.18 -8.59 8.17
CA GLY A 60 -0.49 -9.23 9.45
C GLY A 60 -0.44 -10.76 9.40
N GLU A 61 -0.81 -11.38 10.52
CA GLU A 61 -0.64 -12.83 10.75
C GLU A 61 -1.47 -13.70 9.79
N ASP A 62 -2.67 -13.23 9.42
CA ASP A 62 -3.57 -13.91 8.48
C ASP A 62 -3.22 -13.67 6.99
N GLY A 63 -2.05 -13.10 6.70
CA GLY A 63 -1.70 -12.66 5.34
C GLY A 63 -2.52 -11.48 4.86
N GLN A 64 -3.14 -10.72 5.78
CA GLN A 64 -3.98 -9.56 5.47
C GLN A 64 -3.20 -8.26 5.64
N ALA A 65 -3.41 -7.31 4.73
CA ALA A 65 -2.80 -5.99 4.80
C ALA A 65 -3.80 -4.90 4.41
N TYR A 66 -3.74 -3.78 5.13
CA TYR A 66 -4.50 -2.58 4.78
C TYR A 66 -3.68 -1.72 3.82
N VAL A 67 -4.20 -1.44 2.64
CA VAL A 67 -3.53 -0.62 1.62
C VAL A 67 -4.41 0.56 1.25
N SER A 68 -3.84 1.76 1.31
CA SER A 68 -4.52 3.02 0.97
C SER A 68 -4.03 3.56 -0.38
N GLY A 69 -4.91 4.31 -1.06
CA GLY A 69 -4.58 4.97 -2.32
C GLY A 69 -4.59 4.04 -3.54
N LEU A 70 -5.35 2.94 -3.50
CA LEU A 70 -5.47 2.03 -4.65
C LEU A 70 -6.38 2.66 -5.71
N SER A 71 -6.02 2.51 -6.99
CA SER A 71 -6.85 2.91 -8.13
C SER A 71 -6.64 1.95 -9.31
N GLY A 72 -7.72 1.60 -10.00
CA GLY A 72 -7.71 0.74 -11.18
C GLY A 72 -7.00 -0.61 -10.99
N VAL A 73 -6.28 -1.04 -12.03
CA VAL A 73 -5.44 -2.25 -12.05
C VAL A 73 -3.99 -1.84 -11.87
N GLN A 74 -3.35 -2.23 -10.76
CA GLN A 74 -1.91 -2.01 -10.58
C GLN A 74 -1.21 -3.21 -9.92
N LYS A 75 0.11 -3.09 -9.82
CA LYS A 75 1.00 -4.09 -9.25
C LYS A 75 1.42 -3.68 -7.85
N LEU A 76 1.29 -4.58 -6.90
CA LEU A 76 1.85 -4.47 -5.55
C LEU A 76 3.10 -5.33 -5.46
N ILE A 77 4.17 -4.78 -4.92
CA ILE A 77 5.41 -5.53 -4.66
C ILE A 77 5.40 -5.89 -3.18
N ALA A 78 5.41 -7.19 -2.88
CA ALA A 78 5.56 -7.72 -1.54
C ALA A 78 7.01 -8.12 -1.30
N SER A 79 7.61 -7.68 -0.20
CA SER A 79 8.98 -8.05 0.18
C SER A 79 9.05 -8.40 1.67
N TRP A 80 9.57 -9.58 1.98
CA TRP A 80 9.80 -10.05 3.37
C TRP A 80 11.27 -10.26 3.68
N GLY A 81 12.17 -9.91 2.77
CA GLY A 81 13.60 -10.09 2.92
C GLY A 81 14.39 -9.34 1.85
N ASN A 82 15.71 -9.39 1.93
CA ASN A 82 16.60 -8.65 1.03
C ASN A 82 16.99 -9.45 -0.22
N LYS A 83 16.62 -10.74 -0.30
CA LYS A 83 16.94 -11.56 -1.46
C LYS A 83 15.90 -11.34 -2.56
N PRO A 84 16.27 -11.46 -3.84
CA PRO A 84 15.30 -11.40 -4.94
C PRO A 84 14.22 -12.50 -4.83
N SER A 85 14.54 -13.64 -4.21
CA SER A 85 13.60 -14.72 -3.89
C SER A 85 12.62 -14.38 -2.76
N ASP A 86 12.91 -13.35 -1.97
CA ASP A 86 12.08 -12.88 -0.86
C ASP A 86 11.14 -11.73 -1.27
N THR A 87 10.99 -11.54 -2.58
CA THR A 87 10.09 -10.57 -3.18
C THR A 87 9.08 -11.27 -4.08
N CYS A 88 7.91 -10.66 -4.23
CA CYS A 88 6.81 -11.24 -4.98
C CYS A 88 5.89 -10.14 -5.53
N THR A 89 5.25 -10.42 -6.65
CA THR A 89 4.31 -9.47 -7.27
C THR A 89 2.87 -9.94 -7.09
N VAL A 90 2.02 -9.03 -6.61
CA VAL A 90 0.58 -9.23 -6.47
C VAL A 90 -0.12 -8.30 -7.44
N PHE A 91 -0.95 -8.87 -8.30
CA PHE A 91 -1.82 -8.11 -9.19
C PHE A 91 -3.18 -7.93 -8.53
N TYR A 92 -3.69 -6.71 -8.54
CA TYR A 92 -5.02 -6.40 -8.05
C TYR A 92 -5.80 -5.62 -9.11
N SER A 93 -7.12 -5.73 -9.06
CA SER A 93 -8.05 -4.93 -9.87
C SER A 93 -9.13 -4.39 -8.95
N LEU A 94 -9.25 -3.06 -8.88
CA LEU A 94 -10.38 -2.42 -8.22
C LEU A 94 -11.34 -1.88 -9.28
N PRO A 95 -12.65 -2.19 -9.19
CA PRO A 95 -13.66 -1.48 -9.95
C PRO A 95 -13.76 -0.03 -9.43
N ASP A 96 -13.81 0.95 -10.34
CA ASP A 96 -13.81 2.40 -10.05
C ASP A 96 -15.00 2.93 -9.21
N LYS A 97 -15.87 2.06 -8.70
CA LYS A 97 -17.20 2.43 -8.19
C LYS A 97 -17.32 2.71 -6.70
N ASN A 98 -16.28 2.51 -5.87
CA ASN A 98 -16.41 2.69 -4.42
C ASN A 98 -15.43 3.72 -3.87
N LYS A 99 -15.78 5.00 -4.03
CA LYS A 99 -15.14 6.11 -3.31
C LYS A 99 -15.74 6.19 -1.89
N GLY A 100 -14.94 5.93 -0.86
CA GLY A 100 -15.32 6.12 0.55
C GLY A 100 -15.58 4.86 1.38
N GLN A 101 -15.56 3.65 0.78
CA GLN A 101 -15.75 2.38 1.50
C GLN A 101 -14.49 1.51 1.40
N ILE A 102 -14.16 0.81 2.49
CA ILE A 102 -13.06 -0.18 2.51
C ILE A 102 -13.50 -1.39 1.69
N SER A 103 -12.72 -1.73 0.66
CA SER A 103 -12.96 -2.91 -0.19
C SER A 103 -12.16 -4.11 0.31
N PHE A 104 -12.72 -5.32 0.21
CA PHE A 104 -12.01 -6.57 0.54
C PHE A 104 -11.55 -7.24 -0.75
N LEU A 105 -10.26 -7.55 -0.85
CA LEU A 105 -9.67 -8.16 -2.05
C LEU A 105 -8.87 -9.40 -1.67
N ASN A 106 -8.83 -10.35 -2.59
CA ASN A 106 -7.94 -11.50 -2.49
C ASN A 106 -6.88 -11.40 -3.60
N GLY A 107 -5.62 -11.63 -3.25
CA GLY A 107 -4.50 -11.62 -4.18
C GLY A 107 -3.65 -12.88 -4.04
N VAL A 108 -3.14 -13.37 -5.16
CA VAL A 108 -2.15 -14.44 -5.15
C VAL A 108 -0.79 -13.82 -5.46
N CYS A 109 0.16 -14.13 -4.59
CA CYS A 109 1.55 -13.77 -4.72
C CYS A 109 2.22 -14.72 -5.71
N LYS A 110 2.65 -14.20 -6.87
CA LYS A 110 3.43 -14.93 -7.88
C LYS A 110 4.89 -14.50 -7.89
#